data_AF-A0A7J7H9L9-F1
#
_entry.id   AF-A0A7J7H9L9-F1
#
_cell.length_a   1.000
_cell.length_b   1.000
_cell.length_c   1.000
_cell.angle_alpha   90.00
_cell.angle_beta   90.00
_cell.angle_gamma   90.00
#
_symmetry.space_group_name_H-M   'P 1'
#
loop_
_entity.id
_entity.type
_entity.pdbx_description
1 polymer ?
#
loop_
_entity_poly.entity_id
_entity_poly.type
_entity_poly.pdbx_seq_one_letter_code
_entity_poly.pdbx_strand_id
1 'polypeptide(L)'
;MRHFEHPIFSGKIKQKKVSNCDYYLSQIHLRLLVLFPHLCNFLYSQAIKIFGMEGTIVRRVIPSDNSCLFNAVGYVMDHDKHKAPQLRQVIAATVASDPTQYSEAFLGKPNEEYRAWILNPEKWGGAIELAILADYYGREIAAYDIQTTRCDLYGQGKNYHERVMLIYDGIHYDALAISFYNGAPEEFDQTIFTVQKDRTIGPIERLALNLAKEQQRKRSYTDTANFTLRCEGLPDWSCWPKGGYEACTSNRTCQLSRI
;
A
#
# COMPACT_ATOMS: atom_id res chain seq x y z
N MET A 1 -32.94 44.70 -42.25
CA MET A 1 -31.54 44.24 -42.42
C MET A 1 -30.78 44.65 -41.16
N ARG A 2 -30.24 43.80 -40.29
CA ARG A 2 -29.89 42.38 -40.32
C ARG A 2 -30.21 41.77 -38.94
N HIS A 3 -30.88 40.63 -38.94
CA HIS A 3 -30.93 39.72 -37.80
C HIS A 3 -29.59 38.96 -37.74
N PHE A 4 -29.00 38.85 -36.56
CA PHE A 4 -27.96 37.87 -36.29
C PHE A 4 -28.63 36.63 -35.69
N GLU A 5 -28.81 35.60 -36.52
CA GLU A 5 -29.06 34.24 -36.08
C GLU A 5 -27.71 33.56 -35.81
N HIS A 6 -27.55 32.95 -34.63
CA HIS A 6 -26.49 31.99 -34.37
C HIS A 6 -27.07 30.57 -34.30
N PRO A 7 -26.38 29.57 -34.90
CA PRO A 7 -26.96 28.26 -35.15
C PRO A 7 -26.96 27.35 -33.91
N ILE A 8 -28.04 26.58 -33.86
CA ILE A 8 -28.37 25.49 -32.94
C ILE A 8 -27.29 24.40 -32.99
N PHE A 9 -26.56 24.19 -31.89
CA PHE A 9 -25.85 22.92 -31.64
C PHE A 9 -26.85 21.90 -31.08
N SER A 10 -27.35 21.04 -31.95
CA SER A 10 -28.04 19.81 -31.58
C SER A 10 -27.01 18.67 -31.48
N GLY A 11 -26.99 17.92 -30.36
CA GLY A 11 -26.05 16.80 -30.24
C GLY A 11 -25.87 16.17 -28.85
N LYS A 12 -26.96 15.86 -28.15
CA LYS A 12 -27.11 14.86 -27.06
C LYS A 12 -25.88 14.54 -26.19
N ILE A 13 -25.70 15.28 -25.09
CA ILE A 13 -25.02 14.77 -23.90
C ILE A 13 -25.99 13.83 -23.19
N LYS A 14 -25.67 12.54 -23.10
CA LYS A 14 -26.39 11.60 -22.24
C LYS A 14 -26.24 12.09 -20.79
N GLN A 15 -27.29 12.72 -20.24
CA GLN A 15 -27.41 12.94 -18.81
C GLN A 15 -27.39 11.56 -18.13
N LYS A 16 -26.25 11.18 -17.55
CA LYS A 16 -26.24 10.17 -16.50
C LYS A 16 -27.09 10.74 -15.37
N LYS A 17 -28.15 10.03 -15.00
CA LYS A 17 -28.93 10.27 -13.79
C LYS A 17 -27.96 10.25 -12.60
N VAL A 18 -27.48 11.42 -12.20
CA VAL A 18 -26.94 11.64 -10.86
C VAL A 18 -28.13 11.48 -9.94
N SER A 19 -28.03 10.59 -8.95
CA SER A 19 -29.15 10.34 -8.06
C SER A 19 -29.39 11.61 -7.23
N ASN A 20 -30.63 11.94 -6.91
CA ASN A 20 -30.94 13.08 -6.03
C ASN A 20 -30.22 13.00 -4.67
N CYS A 21 -29.67 11.84 -4.29
CA CYS A 21 -28.87 11.64 -3.08
C CYS A 21 -27.51 12.35 -3.15
N ASP A 22 -26.84 12.32 -4.30
CA ASP A 22 -25.49 12.86 -4.48
C ASP A 22 -25.46 14.39 -4.32
N TYR A 23 -26.54 15.06 -4.73
CA TYR A 23 -26.70 16.51 -4.58
C TYR A 23 -27.00 16.91 -3.13
N TYR A 24 -27.86 16.16 -2.41
CA TYR A 24 -28.17 16.46 -1.02
C TYR A 24 -27.00 16.16 -0.07
N LEU A 25 -26.22 15.10 -0.34
CA LEU A 25 -25.02 14.78 0.44
C LEU A 25 -23.93 15.84 0.28
N SER A 26 -23.73 16.40 -0.92
CA SER A 26 -22.74 17.48 -1.12
C SER A 26 -23.13 18.79 -0.40
N GLN A 27 -24.42 19.08 -0.29
CA GLN A 27 -24.92 20.28 0.42
C GLN A 27 -24.94 20.11 1.95
N ILE A 28 -25.13 18.89 2.46
CA ILE A 28 -25.00 18.56 3.89
C ILE A 28 -23.51 18.52 4.30
N HIS A 29 -22.62 18.06 3.41
CA HIS A 29 -21.17 17.97 3.63
C HIS A 29 -20.52 19.30 4.03
N LEU A 30 -20.87 20.42 3.37
CA LEU A 30 -20.13 21.67 3.54
C LEU A 30 -20.39 22.38 4.88
N ARG A 31 -21.53 22.11 5.54
CA ARG A 31 -21.91 22.80 6.79
C ARG A 31 -21.60 22.00 8.06
N LEU A 32 -21.52 20.67 8.00
CA LEU A 32 -21.24 19.82 9.16
C LEU A 32 -19.74 19.59 9.41
N LEU A 33 -18.91 19.60 8.35
CA LEU A 33 -17.45 19.42 8.43
C LEU A 33 -16.74 20.50 9.26
N VAL A 34 -17.31 21.72 9.31
CA VAL A 34 -16.66 22.88 9.96
C VAL A 34 -16.90 22.92 11.47
N LEU A 35 -17.95 22.27 11.97
CA LEU A 35 -18.40 22.48 13.35
C LEU A 35 -18.14 21.30 14.30
N PHE A 36 -18.12 20.04 13.83
CA PHE A 36 -17.97 18.87 14.70
C PHE A 36 -17.30 17.66 14.00
N PRO A 37 -15.96 17.61 13.90
CA PRO A 37 -15.24 16.55 13.17
C PRO A 37 -15.47 15.14 13.73
N HIS A 38 -15.66 14.98 15.05
CA HIS A 38 -15.89 13.67 15.66
C HIS A 38 -17.32 13.14 15.51
N LEU A 39 -18.34 14.01 15.40
CA LEU A 39 -19.71 13.57 15.09
C LEU A 39 -19.86 13.17 13.61
N CYS A 40 -19.06 13.77 12.73
CA CYS A 40 -19.06 13.46 11.30
C CYS A 40 -18.68 11.99 11.05
N ASN A 41 -17.62 11.47 11.70
CA ASN A 41 -17.20 10.08 11.53
C ASN A 41 -18.25 9.05 11.98
N PHE A 42 -18.98 9.31 13.07
CA PHE A 42 -20.01 8.40 13.57
C PHE A 42 -21.28 8.41 12.70
N LEU A 43 -21.75 9.60 12.33
CA LEU A 43 -22.92 9.74 11.46
C LEU A 43 -22.63 9.25 10.03
N TYR A 44 -21.39 9.41 9.57
CA TYR A 44 -20.93 8.89 8.28
C TYR A 44 -20.84 7.37 8.30
N SER A 45 -20.21 6.76 9.31
CA SER A 45 -20.18 5.30 9.48
C SER A 45 -21.57 4.67 9.54
N GLN A 46 -22.55 5.34 10.19
CA GLN A 46 -23.95 4.93 10.14
C GLN A 46 -24.58 5.12 8.75
N ALA A 47 -24.34 6.24 8.08
CA ALA A 47 -24.84 6.50 6.73
C ALA A 47 -24.34 5.44 5.73
N ILE A 48 -23.09 4.98 5.83
CA ILE A 48 -22.54 3.90 5.00
C ILE A 48 -23.32 2.59 5.17
N LYS A 49 -23.65 2.21 6.42
CA LYS A 49 -24.48 1.04 6.71
C LYS A 49 -25.92 1.21 6.19
N ILE A 50 -26.44 2.44 6.17
CA ILE A 50 -27.80 2.77 5.73
C ILE A 50 -27.91 2.81 4.20
N PHE A 51 -26.89 3.32 3.49
CA PHE A 51 -26.92 3.51 2.03
C PHE A 51 -26.36 2.34 1.21
N GLY A 52 -25.83 1.30 1.86
CA GLY A 52 -25.40 0.07 1.17
C GLY A 52 -24.27 0.26 0.15
N MET A 53 -23.44 1.29 0.33
CA MET A 53 -22.29 1.54 -0.54
C MET A 53 -21.17 0.56 -0.17
N GLU A 54 -20.96 -0.44 -1.02
CA GLU A 54 -19.81 -1.34 -0.93
C GLU A 54 -18.55 -0.56 -1.35
N GLY A 55 -17.69 -0.23 -0.38
CA GLY A 55 -16.40 0.39 -0.66
C GLY A 55 -15.54 -0.46 -1.61
N THR A 56 -14.67 0.18 -2.37
CA THR A 56 -13.81 -0.50 -3.36
C THR A 56 -12.39 -0.65 -2.82
N ILE A 57 -11.80 -1.84 -2.96
CA ILE A 57 -10.38 -2.06 -2.65
C ILE A 57 -9.49 -1.26 -3.62
N VAL A 58 -8.55 -0.50 -3.07
CA VAL A 58 -7.62 0.34 -3.83
C VAL A 58 -6.18 0.08 -3.39
N ARG A 59 -5.26 0.12 -4.37
CA ARG A 59 -3.80 0.18 -4.14
C ARG A 59 -3.41 1.65 -4.04
N ARG A 60 -2.94 2.08 -2.87
CA ARG A 60 -2.40 3.42 -2.66
C ARG A 60 -0.90 3.38 -2.89
N VAL A 61 -0.48 4.07 -3.95
CA VAL A 61 0.92 4.09 -4.38
C VAL A 61 1.76 4.87 -3.37
N ILE A 62 2.88 4.26 -2.98
CA ILE A 62 3.90 4.76 -2.09
C ILE A 62 5.13 5.14 -2.94
N PRO A 63 5.85 6.22 -2.61
CA PRO A 63 7.06 6.59 -3.32
C PRO A 63 8.10 5.45 -3.34
N SER A 64 8.77 5.25 -4.47
CA SER A 64 9.82 4.25 -4.63
C SER A 64 11.18 4.78 -4.15
N ASP A 65 11.31 4.99 -2.84
CA ASP A 65 12.44 5.68 -2.18
C ASP A 65 13.27 4.76 -1.27
N ASN A 66 13.36 3.46 -1.60
CA ASN A 66 13.96 2.39 -0.76
C ASN A 66 13.32 2.21 0.63
N SER A 67 12.29 3.00 0.94
CA SER A 67 11.58 3.01 2.21
C SER A 67 10.09 2.67 2.06
N CYS A 68 9.69 2.18 0.88
CA CYS A 68 8.31 1.86 0.54
C CYS A 68 7.61 0.96 1.57
N LEU A 69 8.28 -0.07 2.10
CA LEU A 69 7.71 -0.93 3.14
C LEU A 69 7.29 -0.12 4.38
N PHE A 70 8.18 0.72 4.89
CA PHE A 70 7.91 1.49 6.11
C PHE A 70 6.86 2.56 5.86
N ASN A 71 6.91 3.23 4.70
CA ASN A 71 5.92 4.24 4.33
C ASN A 71 4.54 3.61 4.06
N ALA A 72 4.49 2.40 3.50
CA ALA A 72 3.24 1.64 3.32
C ALA A 72 2.64 1.23 4.66
N VAL A 73 3.47 0.72 5.59
CA VAL A 73 3.04 0.42 6.98
C VAL A 73 2.57 1.70 7.67
N GLY A 74 3.32 2.79 7.57
CA GLY A 74 2.95 4.09 8.13
C GLY A 74 1.61 4.60 7.60
N TYR A 75 1.34 4.39 6.31
CA TYR A 75 0.06 4.76 5.73
C TYR A 75 -1.09 3.91 6.27
N VAL A 76 -0.96 2.59 6.31
CA VAL A 76 -2.07 1.74 6.77
C VAL A 76 -2.32 1.83 8.28
N MET A 77 -1.30 2.18 9.06
CA MET A 77 -1.42 2.33 10.51
C MET A 77 -1.84 3.74 10.94
N ASP A 78 -1.25 4.77 10.32
CA ASP A 78 -1.30 6.16 10.80
C ASP A 78 -1.72 7.17 9.71
N HIS A 79 -2.08 6.72 8.50
CA HIS A 79 -2.33 7.56 7.32
C HIS A 79 -1.16 8.49 6.95
N ASP A 80 0.08 8.07 7.23
CA ASP A 80 1.29 8.86 6.99
C ASP A 80 2.30 8.10 6.11
N LYS A 81 2.56 8.64 4.91
CA LYS A 81 3.50 8.07 3.93
C LYS A 81 4.96 8.48 4.17
N HIS A 82 5.29 9.08 5.31
CA HIS A 82 6.62 9.57 5.65
C HIS A 82 7.16 9.01 6.98
N LYS A 83 6.63 7.87 7.42
CA LYS A 83 6.97 7.21 8.70
C LYS A 83 8.28 6.42 8.69
N ALA A 84 8.95 6.30 7.54
CA ALA A 84 10.14 5.46 7.43
C ALA A 84 11.23 5.72 8.47
N PRO A 85 11.65 6.98 8.75
CA PRO A 85 12.68 7.24 9.75
C PRO A 85 12.28 6.73 11.15
N GLN A 86 11.04 6.95 11.55
CA GLN A 86 10.54 6.57 12.87
C GLN A 86 10.43 5.05 13.00
N LEU A 87 9.90 4.37 11.98
CA LEU A 87 9.74 2.91 12.02
C LEU A 87 11.07 2.17 12.00
N ARG A 88 12.08 2.68 11.28
CA ARG A 88 13.44 2.13 11.34
C ARG A 88 14.04 2.23 12.74
N GLN A 89 13.80 3.34 13.46
CA GLN A 89 14.24 3.51 14.85
C GLN A 89 13.54 2.52 15.78
N VAL A 90 12.23 2.33 15.62
CA VAL A 90 11.47 1.32 16.38
C VAL A 90 12.08 -0.06 16.19
N ILE A 91 12.37 -0.46 14.94
CA ILE A 91 12.94 -1.77 14.63
C ILE A 91 14.33 -1.93 15.23
N ALA A 92 15.21 -0.93 15.07
CA ALA A 92 16.54 -0.96 15.65
C ALA A 92 16.50 -1.08 17.19
N ALA A 93 15.57 -0.38 17.84
CA ALA A 93 15.35 -0.46 19.28
C ALA A 93 14.81 -1.83 19.72
N THR A 94 13.85 -2.40 18.99
CA THR A 94 13.31 -3.75 19.26
C THR A 94 14.41 -4.81 19.12
N VAL A 95 15.20 -4.76 18.04
CA VAL A 95 16.34 -5.65 17.82
C VAL A 95 17.38 -5.53 18.94
N ALA A 96 17.62 -4.33 19.45
CA ALA A 96 18.53 -4.11 20.57
C ALA A 96 18.02 -4.68 21.91
N SER A 97 16.69 -4.71 22.10
CA SER A 97 16.07 -5.08 23.36
C SER A 97 16.11 -6.57 23.67
N ASP A 98 16.17 -7.43 22.65
CA ASP A 98 16.28 -8.88 22.80
C ASP A 98 17.32 -9.49 21.85
N PRO A 99 18.62 -9.41 22.19
CA PRO A 99 19.68 -9.99 21.37
C PRO A 99 19.64 -11.53 21.31
N THR A 100 18.90 -12.19 22.21
CA THR A 100 18.74 -13.64 22.20
C THR A 100 17.76 -14.06 21.11
N GLN A 101 16.59 -13.40 21.03
CA GLN A 101 15.65 -13.60 19.93
C GLN A 101 16.25 -13.12 18.61
N TYR A 102 16.77 -11.89 18.59
CA TYR A 102 17.36 -11.27 17.40
C TYR A 102 18.85 -11.56 17.30
N SER A 103 19.16 -12.86 17.27
CA SER A 103 20.52 -13.38 17.10
C SER A 103 21.00 -13.30 15.65
N GLU A 104 22.31 -13.51 15.44
CA GLU A 104 22.88 -13.54 14.09
C GLU A 104 22.24 -14.61 13.19
N ALA A 105 21.87 -15.76 13.75
CA ALA A 105 21.17 -16.81 13.02
C ALA A 105 19.78 -16.37 12.53
N PHE A 106 19.09 -15.51 13.29
CA PHE A 106 17.78 -14.99 12.92
C PHE A 106 17.88 -13.84 11.91
N LEU A 107 18.84 -12.92 12.12
CA LEU A 107 19.00 -11.70 11.35
C LEU A 107 19.85 -11.89 10.07
N GLY A 108 20.61 -12.99 9.99
CA GLY A 108 21.62 -13.23 8.95
C GLY A 108 22.86 -12.34 9.07
N LYS A 109 22.97 -11.57 10.17
CA LYS A 109 24.03 -10.60 10.47
C LYS A 109 24.16 -10.41 11.98
N PRO A 110 25.33 -10.03 12.52
CA PRO A 110 25.45 -9.64 13.92
C PRO A 110 24.42 -8.57 14.30
N ASN A 111 23.82 -8.70 15.49
CA ASN A 111 22.75 -7.81 15.96
C ASN A 111 23.10 -6.32 15.82
N GLU A 112 24.32 -5.94 16.21
CA GLU A 112 24.80 -4.56 16.10
C GLU A 112 24.89 -4.08 14.64
N GLU A 113 25.41 -4.93 13.74
CA GLU A 113 25.48 -4.63 12.31
C GLU A 113 24.07 -4.47 11.72
N TYR A 114 23.12 -5.33 12.11
CA TYR A 114 21.74 -5.25 11.65
C TYR A 114 21.08 -3.93 12.04
N ARG A 115 21.29 -3.46 13.28
CA ARG A 115 20.75 -2.18 13.75
C ARG A 115 21.30 -1.01 12.94
N ALA A 116 22.61 -0.99 12.67
CA ALA A 116 23.20 0.04 11.81
C ALA A 116 22.68 -0.05 10.37
N TRP A 117 22.50 -1.27 9.86
CA TRP A 117 21.98 -1.53 8.53
C TRP A 117 20.52 -1.05 8.36
N ILE A 118 19.62 -1.36 9.29
CA ILE A 118 18.19 -1.02 9.17
C ILE A 118 17.94 0.48 9.30
N LEU A 119 18.81 1.21 10.01
CA LEU A 119 18.75 2.67 10.12
C LEU A 119 19.16 3.39 8.84
N ASN A 120 19.84 2.73 7.89
CA ASN A 120 20.20 3.33 6.62
C ASN A 120 18.96 3.41 5.69
N PRO A 121 18.57 4.61 5.23
CA PRO A 121 17.38 4.81 4.38
C PRO A 121 17.45 4.12 3.02
N GLU A 122 18.63 3.73 2.55
CA GLU A 122 18.83 3.00 1.30
C GLU A 122 18.53 1.50 1.43
N LYS A 123 18.43 0.97 2.65
CA LYS A 123 18.21 -0.46 2.90
C LYS A 123 16.72 -0.78 2.94
N TRP A 124 16.34 -1.82 2.20
CA TRP A 124 14.96 -2.28 2.13
C TRP A 124 14.62 -3.11 3.35
N GLY A 125 13.40 -2.92 3.88
CA GLY A 125 12.85 -3.86 4.86
C GLY A 125 12.29 -5.11 4.18
N GLY A 126 11.95 -6.11 4.97
CA GLY A 126 11.27 -7.31 4.51
C GLY A 126 10.47 -7.99 5.62
N ALA A 127 10.49 -9.33 5.63
CA ALA A 127 9.67 -10.14 6.53
C ALA A 127 10.00 -9.92 8.02
N ILE A 128 11.28 -9.69 8.36
CA ILE A 128 11.71 -9.42 9.74
C ILE A 128 11.08 -8.11 10.23
N GLU A 129 11.19 -7.05 9.43
CA GLU A 129 10.60 -5.73 9.73
C GLU A 129 9.09 -5.82 9.90
N LEU A 130 8.38 -6.52 8.99
CA LEU A 130 6.93 -6.68 9.08
C LEU A 130 6.50 -7.44 10.34
N ALA A 131 7.24 -8.48 10.73
CA ALA A 131 6.96 -9.21 11.97
C ALA A 131 7.14 -8.32 13.21
N ILE A 132 8.24 -7.55 13.27
CA ILE A 132 8.51 -6.62 14.36
C ILE A 132 7.44 -5.53 14.43
N LEU A 133 7.06 -4.97 13.28
CA LEU A 133 6.08 -3.89 13.22
C LEU A 133 4.66 -4.38 13.56
N ALA A 134 4.29 -5.60 13.16
CA ALA A 134 3.04 -6.22 13.59
C ALA A 134 2.95 -6.32 15.12
N ASP A 135 4.03 -6.79 15.76
CA ASP A 135 4.12 -6.90 17.21
C ASP A 135 4.13 -5.52 17.89
N TYR A 136 4.86 -4.54 17.34
CA TYR A 136 4.93 -3.17 17.87
C TYR A 136 3.56 -2.46 17.85
N TYR A 137 2.81 -2.58 16.76
CA TYR A 137 1.49 -1.98 16.64
C TYR A 137 0.40 -2.80 17.34
N GLY A 138 0.68 -4.06 17.70
CA GLY A 138 -0.32 -4.98 18.25
C GLY A 138 -1.42 -5.33 17.23
N ARG A 139 -1.05 -5.44 15.95
CA ARG A 139 -1.96 -5.64 14.83
C ARG A 139 -1.38 -6.60 13.80
N GLU A 140 -2.24 -7.38 13.16
CA GLU A 140 -1.79 -8.21 12.05
C GLU A 140 -1.48 -7.38 10.80
N ILE A 141 -0.49 -7.83 10.03
CA ILE A 141 -0.18 -7.25 8.72
C ILE A 141 -0.32 -8.36 7.68
N ALA A 142 -1.25 -8.20 6.74
CA ALA A 142 -1.41 -9.11 5.60
C ALA A 142 -0.69 -8.52 4.38
N ALA A 143 0.38 -9.17 3.92
CA ALA A 143 1.10 -8.78 2.71
C ALA A 143 0.71 -9.69 1.54
N TYR A 144 0.04 -9.12 0.54
CA TYR A 144 -0.36 -9.84 -0.67
C TYR A 144 0.73 -9.75 -1.73
N ASP A 145 1.34 -10.88 -2.08
CA ASP A 145 2.32 -10.97 -3.16
C ASP A 145 1.59 -11.13 -4.50
N ILE A 146 1.81 -10.20 -5.41
CA ILE A 146 1.20 -10.21 -6.75
C ILE A 146 1.72 -11.40 -7.57
N GLN A 147 3.01 -11.69 -7.56
CA GLN A 147 3.61 -12.73 -8.39
C GLN A 147 3.01 -14.11 -8.06
N THR A 148 2.92 -14.43 -6.78
CA THR A 148 2.47 -15.75 -6.31
C THR A 148 0.99 -15.79 -5.92
N THR A 149 0.34 -14.63 -5.81
CA THR A 149 -1.04 -14.46 -5.29
C THR A 149 -1.24 -14.95 -3.85
N ARG A 150 -0.15 -15.21 -3.12
CA ARG A 150 -0.20 -15.62 -1.72
C ARG A 150 -0.39 -14.41 -0.81
N CYS A 151 -0.88 -14.67 0.40
CA CYS A 151 -0.98 -13.68 1.47
C CYS A 151 -0.10 -14.15 2.63
N ASP A 152 0.96 -13.40 2.92
CA ASP A 152 1.83 -13.64 4.06
C ASP A 152 1.28 -12.83 5.26
N LEU A 153 0.88 -13.53 6.34
CA LEU A 153 0.23 -12.92 7.50
C LEU A 153 1.18 -12.82 8.70
N TYR A 154 1.55 -11.60 9.07
CA TYR A 154 2.42 -11.29 10.21
C TYR A 154 1.58 -11.00 11.46
N GLY A 155 2.06 -11.43 12.63
CA GLY A 155 1.31 -11.35 13.90
C GLY A 155 0.28 -12.47 14.11
N GLN A 156 0.27 -13.49 13.23
CA GLN A 156 -0.62 -14.64 13.37
C GLN A 156 -0.39 -15.36 14.71
N GLY A 157 -1.49 -15.74 15.38
CA GLY A 157 -1.43 -16.48 16.65
C GLY A 157 -1.18 -15.60 17.88
N LYS A 158 -0.94 -14.29 17.71
CA LYS A 158 -0.82 -13.31 18.81
C LYS A 158 -2.17 -12.80 19.34
N ASN A 159 -3.28 -13.31 18.80
CA ASN A 159 -4.64 -12.90 19.11
C ASN A 159 -4.93 -11.40 18.89
N TYR A 160 -4.23 -10.76 17.95
CA TYR A 160 -4.61 -9.40 17.54
C TYR A 160 -6.02 -9.39 16.93
N HIS A 161 -6.72 -8.29 17.19
CA HIS A 161 -8.12 -8.05 16.81
C HIS A 161 -8.28 -7.13 15.60
N GLU A 162 -7.16 -6.62 15.08
CA GLU A 162 -7.11 -5.70 13.96
C GLU A 162 -6.06 -6.19 12.96
N ARG A 163 -6.34 -5.98 11.68
CA ARG A 163 -5.45 -6.32 10.57
C ARG A 163 -5.40 -5.17 9.57
N VAL A 164 -4.21 -4.92 9.05
CA VAL A 164 -3.97 -4.02 7.92
C VAL A 164 -3.48 -4.81 6.71
N MET A 165 -3.48 -4.20 5.53
CA MET A 165 -3.17 -4.89 4.28
C MET A 165 -2.14 -4.13 3.44
N LEU A 166 -1.15 -4.85 2.94
CA LEU A 166 -0.13 -4.37 2.00
C LEU A 166 -0.20 -5.21 0.71
N ILE A 167 0.35 -4.67 -0.37
CA ILE A 167 0.55 -5.42 -1.62
C ILE A 167 2.00 -5.28 -2.07
N TYR A 168 2.59 -6.39 -2.52
CA TYR A 168 3.98 -6.50 -2.91
C TYR A 168 4.11 -6.95 -4.36
N ASP A 169 4.92 -6.24 -5.13
CA ASP A 169 5.11 -6.51 -6.55
C ASP A 169 6.45 -7.19 -6.89
N GLY A 170 7.18 -7.71 -5.90
CA GLY A 170 8.48 -8.35 -6.09
C GLY A 170 9.67 -7.45 -5.78
N ILE A 171 9.51 -6.13 -5.77
CA ILE A 171 10.52 -5.16 -5.34
C ILE A 171 9.96 -3.96 -4.57
N HIS A 172 8.64 -3.75 -4.58
CA HIS A 172 7.99 -2.58 -4.01
C HIS A 172 6.73 -2.95 -3.21
N TYR A 173 6.54 -2.24 -2.09
CA TYR A 173 5.35 -2.37 -1.24
C TYR A 173 4.44 -1.14 -1.39
N ASP A 174 3.16 -1.40 -1.56
CA ASP A 174 2.10 -0.40 -1.51
C ASP A 174 1.06 -0.72 -0.44
N ALA A 175 0.30 0.28 -0.05
CA ALA A 175 -0.80 0.12 0.89
C ALA A 175 -2.08 -0.33 0.20
N LEU A 176 -2.85 -1.20 0.87
CA LEU A 176 -4.21 -1.53 0.47
C LEU A 176 -5.21 -0.88 1.42
N ALA A 177 -6.24 -0.28 0.85
CA ALA A 177 -7.32 0.35 1.58
C ALA A 177 -8.68 0.04 0.95
N ILE A 178 -9.75 0.23 1.71
CA ILE A 178 -11.11 0.35 1.17
C ILE A 178 -11.42 1.83 1.01
N SER A 179 -11.56 2.28 -0.24
CA SER A 179 -12.00 3.64 -0.58
C SER A 179 -13.52 3.68 -0.61
N PHE A 180 -14.10 4.74 -0.06
CA PHE A 180 -15.56 4.87 0.05
C PHE A 180 -16.27 4.89 -1.32
N TYR A 181 -15.67 5.57 -2.30
CA TYR A 181 -16.04 5.50 -3.71
C TYR A 181 -14.79 5.61 -4.58
N ASN A 182 -14.94 5.34 -5.88
CA ASN A 182 -13.83 5.46 -6.81
C ASN A 182 -13.36 6.94 -6.91
N GLY A 183 -12.12 7.22 -6.50
CA GLY A 183 -11.57 8.57 -6.48
C GLY A 183 -11.87 9.36 -5.21
N ALA A 184 -12.33 8.72 -4.13
CA ALA A 184 -12.44 9.38 -2.84
C ALA A 184 -11.06 9.82 -2.33
N PRO A 185 -10.97 10.98 -1.64
CA PRO A 185 -9.76 11.41 -0.98
C PRO A 185 -9.22 10.34 -0.01
N GLU A 186 -7.89 10.21 0.06
CA GLU A 186 -7.19 9.22 0.89
C GLU A 186 -7.49 9.36 2.39
N GLU A 187 -7.94 10.54 2.85
CA GLU A 187 -8.36 10.78 4.24
C GLU A 187 -9.62 10.01 4.66
N PHE A 188 -10.39 9.49 3.70
CA PHE A 188 -11.58 8.67 3.94
C PHE A 188 -11.33 7.17 3.77
N ASP A 189 -10.08 6.77 3.55
CA ASP A 189 -9.74 5.37 3.40
C ASP A 189 -9.93 4.61 4.71
N GLN A 190 -10.54 3.44 4.62
CA GLN A 190 -10.46 2.46 5.69
C GLN A 190 -9.23 1.57 5.46
N THR A 191 -8.27 1.61 6.37
CA THR A 191 -7.02 0.83 6.30
C THR A 191 -6.91 -0.23 7.39
N ILE A 192 -7.66 -0.09 8.49
CA ILE A 192 -7.67 -1.01 9.63
C ILE A 192 -8.99 -1.78 9.66
N PHE A 193 -8.90 -3.11 9.77
CA PHE A 193 -10.04 -4.02 9.69
C PHE A 193 -10.11 -4.92 10.92
N THR A 194 -11.30 -5.10 11.48
CA THR A 194 -11.52 -5.99 12.62
C THR A 194 -11.39 -7.45 12.21
N VAL A 195 -10.55 -8.18 12.94
CA VAL A 195 -10.40 -9.65 12.82
C VAL A 195 -11.55 -10.32 13.54
N GLN A 196 -12.31 -11.12 12.81
CA GLN A 196 -13.47 -11.86 13.30
C GLN A 196 -13.06 -13.12 14.07
N LYS A 197 -14.04 -13.81 14.65
CA LYS A 197 -13.81 -15.06 15.42
C LYS A 197 -13.21 -16.18 14.58
N ASP A 198 -13.50 -16.20 13.27
CA ASP A 198 -12.94 -17.15 12.31
C ASP A 198 -11.53 -16.77 11.81
N ARG A 199 -10.92 -15.73 12.41
CA ARG A 199 -9.62 -15.15 12.04
C ARG A 199 -9.57 -14.49 10.65
N THR A 200 -10.73 -14.25 10.03
CA THR A 200 -10.83 -13.48 8.79
C THR A 200 -11.15 -12.00 9.06
N ILE A 201 -10.97 -11.14 8.06
CA ILE A 201 -11.56 -9.79 8.01
C ILE A 201 -12.80 -9.72 7.11
N GLY A 202 -13.51 -10.85 6.96
CA GLY A 202 -14.75 -10.93 6.20
C GLY A 202 -14.56 -10.76 4.67
N PRO A 203 -15.52 -10.12 3.96
CA PRO A 203 -15.47 -9.99 2.50
C PRO A 203 -14.24 -9.27 1.95
N ILE A 204 -13.56 -8.46 2.78
CA ILE A 204 -12.43 -7.62 2.39
C ILE A 204 -11.22 -8.46 1.97
N GLU A 205 -10.98 -9.61 2.61
CA GLU A 205 -9.92 -10.54 2.22
C GLU A 205 -10.06 -11.01 0.77
N ARG A 206 -11.31 -11.29 0.35
CA ARG A 206 -11.60 -11.71 -1.02
C ARG A 206 -11.38 -10.56 -2.02
N LEU A 207 -11.71 -9.32 -1.63
CA LEU A 207 -11.44 -8.15 -2.45
C LEU A 207 -9.93 -7.95 -2.66
N ALA A 208 -9.15 -8.02 -1.59
CA ALA A 208 -7.69 -7.89 -1.64
C ALA A 208 -7.05 -9.00 -2.50
N LEU A 209 -7.47 -10.26 -2.30
CA LEU A 209 -6.99 -11.39 -3.09
C LEU A 209 -7.36 -11.25 -4.58
N ASN A 210 -8.57 -10.77 -4.88
CA ASN A 210 -8.99 -10.54 -6.27
C ASN A 210 -8.17 -9.44 -6.93
N LEU A 211 -7.87 -8.36 -6.22
CA LEU A 211 -6.99 -7.29 -6.70
C LEU A 211 -5.59 -7.82 -7.00
N ALA A 212 -4.99 -8.63 -6.11
CA ALA A 212 -3.70 -9.26 -6.33
C ALA A 212 -3.72 -10.18 -7.57
N LYS A 213 -4.75 -11.02 -7.71
CA LYS A 213 -4.93 -11.88 -8.91
C LYS A 213 -5.11 -11.08 -10.19
N GLU A 214 -5.81 -9.96 -10.15
CA GLU A 214 -5.96 -9.08 -11.31
C GLU A 214 -4.61 -8.48 -11.72
N GLN A 215 -3.82 -7.99 -10.75
CA GLN A 215 -2.48 -7.46 -11.02
C GLN A 215 -1.51 -8.54 -11.50
N GLN A 216 -1.65 -9.77 -11.01
CA GLN A 216 -0.89 -10.93 -11.48
C GLN A 216 -1.18 -11.25 -12.94
N ARG A 217 -2.46 -11.26 -13.33
CA ARG A 217 -2.87 -11.47 -14.74
C ARG A 217 -2.35 -10.36 -15.66
N LYS A 218 -2.28 -9.13 -15.15
CA LYS A 218 -1.68 -7.98 -15.84
C LYS A 218 -0.14 -7.98 -15.80
N ARG A 219 0.50 -8.97 -15.16
CA ARG A 219 1.95 -9.04 -14.94
C ARG A 219 2.53 -7.78 -14.31
N SER A 220 1.77 -7.15 -13.42
CA SER A 220 2.18 -5.93 -12.71
C SER A 220 3.08 -6.26 -11.51
N TYR A 221 4.14 -7.05 -11.75
CA TYR A 221 5.13 -7.49 -10.78
C TYR A 221 6.50 -7.69 -11.46
N THR A 222 7.55 -7.69 -10.65
CA THR A 222 8.94 -7.94 -11.06
C THR A 222 9.37 -9.31 -10.56
N ASP A 223 9.63 -10.24 -11.48
CA ASP A 223 10.14 -11.57 -11.13
C ASP A 223 11.66 -11.52 -10.91
N THR A 224 12.09 -11.30 -9.67
CA THR A 224 13.51 -11.22 -9.33
C THR A 224 14.28 -12.54 -9.55
N ALA A 225 13.59 -13.68 -9.71
CA ALA A 225 14.24 -14.97 -9.98
C ALA A 225 14.56 -15.15 -11.47
N ASN A 226 13.80 -14.52 -12.38
CA ASN A 226 13.94 -14.70 -13.83
C ASN A 226 14.17 -13.40 -14.62
N PHE A 227 14.25 -12.24 -13.97
CA PHE A 227 14.43 -10.98 -14.69
C PHE A 227 15.82 -10.87 -15.33
N THR A 228 15.84 -10.28 -16.52
CA THR A 228 17.08 -9.87 -17.20
C THR A 228 17.18 -8.36 -17.11
N LEU A 229 18.21 -7.85 -16.44
CA LEU A 229 18.54 -6.43 -16.48
C LEU A 229 19.06 -6.06 -17.87
N ARG A 230 18.40 -5.11 -18.54
CA ARG A 230 18.90 -4.50 -19.77
C ARG A 230 19.31 -3.07 -19.47
N CYS A 231 20.55 -2.73 -19.77
CA CYS A 231 21.01 -1.34 -19.78
C CYS A 231 20.73 -0.78 -21.18
N GLU A 232 19.85 0.21 -21.31
CA GLU A 232 19.67 0.92 -22.57
C GLU A 232 20.83 1.92 -22.75
N GLY A 233 21.63 1.74 -23.81
CA GLY A 233 22.62 2.75 -24.25
C GLY A 233 24.10 2.35 -24.31
N LEU A 234 24.45 1.06 -24.25
CA LEU A 234 25.82 0.62 -24.56
C LEU A 234 25.83 -0.22 -25.85
N PRO A 235 26.59 0.16 -26.89
CA PRO A 235 26.82 -0.71 -28.02
C PRO A 235 27.78 -1.81 -27.55
N ASP A 236 27.28 -3.05 -27.62
CA ASP A 236 28.07 -4.28 -27.52
C ASP A 236 28.53 -4.69 -26.10
N TRP A 237 27.62 -5.26 -25.31
CA TRP A 237 27.95 -6.40 -24.45
C TRP A 237 26.69 -7.20 -24.08
N SER A 238 26.82 -8.53 -24.08
CA SER A 238 25.82 -9.48 -23.64
C SER A 238 25.89 -9.68 -22.11
N CYS A 239 24.94 -9.11 -21.36
CA CYS A 239 24.79 -9.42 -19.95
C CYS A 239 24.20 -10.82 -19.77
N TRP A 240 25.04 -11.82 -19.48
CA TRP A 240 24.59 -13.17 -19.12
C TRP A 240 24.36 -13.28 -17.61
N PRO A 241 23.36 -14.06 -17.17
CA PRO A 241 23.01 -14.19 -15.77
C PRO A 241 23.95 -15.19 -15.11
N LYS A 242 24.79 -14.75 -14.19
CA LYS A 242 25.32 -15.61 -13.12
C LYS A 242 25.26 -14.84 -11.81
N GLY A 243 24.68 -15.50 -10.81
CA GLY A 243 24.40 -14.94 -9.50
C GLY A 243 25.60 -14.23 -8.86
N GLY A 244 25.27 -13.23 -8.06
CA GLY A 244 26.25 -12.39 -7.37
C GLY A 244 25.95 -10.92 -7.67
N TYR A 245 25.54 -10.20 -6.64
CA TYR A 245 25.42 -8.74 -6.64
C TYR A 245 26.79 -8.12 -6.93
N GLU A 246 27.14 -7.89 -8.20
CA GLU A 246 28.26 -7.03 -8.60
C GLU A 246 28.25 -6.84 -10.13
N ALA A 247 27.65 -5.75 -10.62
CA ALA A 247 28.04 -5.07 -11.86
C ALA A 247 27.13 -3.86 -12.17
N CYS A 248 27.54 -2.67 -11.73
CA CYS A 248 27.49 -1.42 -12.50
C CYS A 248 28.27 -0.34 -11.74
N THR A 249 29.58 -0.53 -11.61
CA THR A 249 30.49 0.54 -11.15
C THR A 249 30.79 1.48 -12.32
N SER A 250 29.82 2.29 -12.72
CA SER A 250 30.14 3.55 -13.41
C SER A 250 29.03 4.58 -13.18
N ASN A 251 29.47 5.81 -12.96
CA ASN A 251 28.76 6.90 -12.31
C ASN A 251 27.65 7.55 -13.16
N ARG A 252 26.75 6.77 -13.77
CA ARG A 252 25.60 7.30 -14.54
C ARG A 252 24.33 6.49 -14.30
N THR A 253 23.25 7.22 -14.05
CA THR A 253 21.90 6.77 -13.72
C THR A 253 21.42 5.61 -14.60
N CYS A 254 21.38 4.40 -14.05
CA CYS A 254 20.54 3.33 -14.59
C CYS A 254 19.09 3.67 -14.29
N GLN A 255 18.36 4.17 -15.29
CA GLN A 255 16.90 4.20 -15.22
C GLN A 255 16.41 2.79 -15.50
N LEU A 256 15.81 2.17 -14.48
CA LEU A 256 15.05 0.94 -14.64
C LEU A 256 13.81 1.26 -15.49
N SER A 257 13.83 0.94 -16.78
CA SER A 257 12.64 0.97 -17.63
C SER A 257 11.90 -0.37 -17.56
N ARG A 258 10.57 -0.30 -17.40
CA ARG A 258 9.67 -1.46 -17.42
C ARG A 258 9.57 -1.98 -18.87
N ILE A 259 9.65 -3.31 -19.05
CA ILE A 259 9.07 -3.99 -20.23
C ILE A 259 7.67 -4.48 -19.84
#